data_AF-A0A3D8P0H7-F1
#
_entry.id   AF-A0A3D8P0H7-F1
#
_cell.length_a   1.000
_cell.length_b   1.000
_cell.length_c   1.000
_cell.angle_alpha   90.00
_cell.angle_beta   90.00
_cell.angle_gamma   90.00
#
_symmetry.space_group_name_H-M   'P 1'
#
loop_
_entity.id
_entity.type
_entity.pdbx_description
1 polymer ?
#
loop_
_entity_poly.entity_id
_entity_poly.type
_entity_poly.pdbx_seq_one_letter_code
_entity_poly.pdbx_strand_id
1 'polypeptide(L)'
;TYTAWRYTSPPYTGKNAFPNVEKVDPSLRGGSLYAEPVDTGTEAHLLERTLLALHGAQEIPFKISYCSLLLKEGPLGKGWGHNFELHLEFTPKGDVLLCWNANRKNLFVNLGVGKYSS
;
A
#
# COMPACT_ATOMS: atom_id res chain seq x y z
N THR A 1 -16.77 -33.06 -14.89
CA THR A 1 -17.48 -31.85 -14.43
C THR A 1 -16.46 -30.97 -13.73
N TYR A 2 -15.93 -29.96 -14.43
CA TYR A 2 -14.92 -29.04 -13.89
C TYR A 2 -15.62 -27.95 -13.07
N THR A 3 -15.41 -27.94 -11.76
CA THR A 3 -15.72 -26.81 -10.88
C THR A 3 -14.62 -25.77 -11.04
N ALA A 4 -14.85 -24.79 -11.91
CA ALA A 4 -14.04 -23.59 -11.95
C ALA A 4 -14.31 -22.78 -10.68
N TRP A 5 -13.30 -22.66 -9.82
CA TRP A 5 -13.30 -21.65 -8.76
C TRP A 5 -13.50 -20.30 -9.43
N ARG A 6 -14.62 -19.63 -9.14
CA ARG A 6 -14.80 -18.22 -9.43
C ARG A 6 -13.72 -17.48 -8.65
N TYR A 7 -12.61 -17.16 -9.31
CA TYR A 7 -11.93 -15.90 -9.08
C TYR A 7 -12.97 -14.83 -9.45
N THR A 8 -13.80 -14.41 -8.51
CA THR A 8 -14.42 -13.10 -8.62
C THR A 8 -13.25 -12.14 -8.61
N SER A 9 -12.82 -11.70 -9.80
CA SER A 9 -11.83 -10.65 -9.95
C SER A 9 -12.21 -9.54 -8.98
N PRO A 10 -11.37 -9.23 -7.97
CA PRO A 10 -11.76 -8.25 -6.99
C PRO A 10 -12.04 -6.94 -7.74
N PRO A 11 -13.10 -6.22 -7.37
CA PRO A 11 -13.53 -5.02 -8.10
C PRO A 11 -12.35 -4.06 -8.24
N TYR A 12 -12.07 -3.67 -9.48
CA TYR A 12 -10.88 -2.87 -9.79
C TYR A 12 -11.07 -1.40 -9.46
N THR A 13 -12.31 -0.89 -9.37
CA THR A 13 -12.62 0.54 -9.26
C THR A 13 -13.38 0.94 -7.98
N GLY A 14 -13.29 2.22 -7.64
CA GLY A 14 -14.07 2.88 -6.58
C GLY A 14 -13.78 2.35 -5.18
N LYS A 15 -14.75 2.49 -4.27
CA LYS A 15 -14.61 2.04 -2.87
C LYS A 15 -14.26 0.56 -2.76
N ASN A 16 -14.70 -0.25 -3.72
CA ASN A 16 -14.49 -1.69 -3.68
C ASN A 16 -13.05 -2.08 -4.08
N ALA A 17 -12.28 -1.16 -4.67
CA ALA A 17 -10.85 -1.37 -4.96
C ALA A 17 -9.96 -1.25 -3.71
N PHE A 18 -10.48 -0.69 -2.61
CA PHE A 18 -9.79 -0.49 -1.32
C PHE A 18 -8.88 -1.67 -0.90
N PRO A 19 -9.38 -2.91 -0.75
CA PRO A 19 -8.56 -4.02 -0.23
C PRO A 19 -7.39 -4.40 -1.15
N ASN A 20 -7.50 -4.13 -2.45
CA ASN A 20 -6.39 -4.33 -3.39
C ASN A 20 -5.39 -3.19 -3.29
N VAL A 21 -5.88 -1.95 -3.21
CA VAL A 21 -5.05 -0.75 -3.14
C VAL A 21 -4.19 -0.73 -1.89
N GLU A 22 -4.72 -1.22 -0.76
CA GLU A 22 -4.00 -1.35 0.51
C GLU A 22 -2.82 -2.34 0.46
N LYS A 23 -2.79 -3.30 -0.46
CA LYS A 23 -1.74 -4.34 -0.49
C LYS A 23 -0.66 -4.08 -1.54
N VAL A 24 -1.06 -3.50 -2.66
CA VAL A 24 -0.21 -3.29 -3.84
C VAL A 24 0.82 -2.19 -3.60
N ASP A 25 2.01 -2.36 -4.17
CA ASP A 25 3.05 -1.34 -4.18
C ASP A 25 2.65 -0.16 -5.10
N PRO A 26 2.58 1.09 -4.59
CA PRO A 26 2.26 2.26 -5.40
C PRO A 26 3.20 2.49 -6.59
N SER A 27 4.47 2.10 -6.50
CA SER A 27 5.45 2.28 -7.59
C SER A 27 5.11 1.48 -8.84
N LEU A 28 4.31 0.42 -8.71
CA LEU A 28 3.85 -0.41 -9.83
C LEU A 28 2.68 0.23 -10.61
N ARG A 29 2.16 1.38 -10.19
CA ARG A 29 0.99 2.05 -10.81
C ARG A 29 1.32 3.03 -11.94
N GLY A 30 2.59 3.14 -12.33
CA GLY A 30 3.05 4.19 -13.27
C GLY A 30 2.35 4.22 -14.63
N GLY A 31 1.69 3.14 -15.05
CA GLY A 31 0.96 3.06 -16.33
C GLY A 31 -0.49 3.51 -16.31
N SER A 32 -1.11 3.79 -15.15
CA SER A 32 -2.55 4.06 -15.03
C SER A 32 -2.92 5.47 -14.58
N LEU A 33 -1.96 6.39 -14.44
CA LEU A 33 -2.21 7.74 -13.91
C LEU A 33 -2.59 8.72 -15.04
N TYR A 34 -3.66 9.50 -14.84
CA TYR A 34 -4.15 10.53 -15.76
C TYR A 34 -4.55 11.83 -15.04
N ALA A 35 -4.36 12.98 -15.70
CA ALA A 35 -4.88 14.32 -15.37
C ALA A 35 -4.94 14.71 -13.86
N GLU A 36 -3.78 14.83 -13.22
CA GLU A 36 -3.58 15.15 -11.79
C GLU A 36 -3.96 14.00 -10.84
N PRO A 37 -2.94 13.21 -10.46
CA PRO A 37 -2.85 11.80 -10.78
C PRO A 37 -4.07 11.01 -10.28
N VAL A 38 -5.04 10.79 -11.16
CA VAL A 38 -6.10 9.82 -10.95
C VAL A 38 -5.66 8.49 -11.55
N ASP A 39 -5.69 7.42 -10.75
CA ASP A 39 -5.46 6.07 -11.22
C ASP A 39 -6.71 5.58 -11.96
N THR A 40 -6.67 5.45 -13.29
CA THR A 40 -7.81 5.04 -14.12
C THR A 40 -8.30 3.63 -13.83
N GLY A 41 -7.46 2.79 -13.22
CA GLY A 41 -7.83 1.43 -12.83
C GLY A 41 -8.69 1.42 -11.58
N THR A 42 -8.41 2.31 -10.62
CA THR A 42 -9.04 2.34 -9.29
C THR A 42 -9.95 3.54 -9.04
N GLU A 43 -9.87 4.54 -9.90
CA GLU A 43 -10.46 5.87 -9.78
C GLU A 43 -9.98 6.63 -8.52
N ALA A 44 -8.87 6.18 -7.93
CA ALA A 44 -8.28 6.84 -6.77
C ALA A 44 -7.50 8.07 -7.20
N HIS A 45 -7.67 9.17 -6.47
CA HIS A 45 -6.77 10.30 -6.56
C HIS A 45 -5.54 9.98 -5.73
N LEU A 46 -4.38 9.93 -6.39
CA LEU A 46 -3.08 9.62 -5.82
C LEU A 46 -2.19 10.86 -5.90
N LEU A 47 -1.54 11.21 -4.80
CA LEU A 47 -0.53 12.26 -4.80
C LEU A 47 0.73 11.73 -4.14
N GLU A 48 1.88 11.98 -4.74
CA GLU A 48 3.19 11.81 -4.11
C GLU A 48 3.94 13.13 -4.20
N ARG A 49 4.52 13.58 -3.08
CA ARG A 49 5.33 14.80 -3.03
C ARG A 49 6.55 14.58 -2.14
N THR A 50 7.70 15.07 -2.58
CA THR A 50 8.89 15.20 -1.75
C THR A 50 8.84 16.56 -1.05
N LEU A 51 8.76 16.58 0.28
CA LEU A 51 8.68 17.83 1.04
C LEU A 51 10.07 18.38 1.39
N LEU A 52 11.00 17.47 1.69
CA LEU A 52 12.37 17.80 2.09
C LEU A 52 13.29 16.72 1.53
N ALA A 53 14.51 17.10 1.16
CA ALA A 53 15.56 16.16 0.83
C ALA A 53 16.86 16.57 1.53
N LEU A 54 17.53 15.60 2.15
CA LEU A 54 18.89 15.76 2.66
C LEU A 54 19.87 15.28 1.59
N HIS A 55 20.66 16.20 1.03
CA HIS A 55 21.64 15.91 -0.02
C HIS A 55 23.02 15.63 0.58
N GLY A 56 23.20 14.44 1.17
CA GLY A 56 24.49 13.93 1.63
C GLY A 56 25.20 13.09 0.57
N ALA A 57 26.08 12.16 1.01
CA ALA A 57 26.68 11.16 0.11
C ALA A 57 25.62 10.26 -0.57
N GLN A 58 24.51 10.02 0.12
CA GLN A 58 23.29 9.45 -0.42
C GLN A 58 22.14 10.41 -0.09
N GLU A 59 21.29 10.66 -1.08
CA GLU A 59 20.09 11.48 -0.87
C GLU A 59 19.08 10.73 0.00
N ILE A 60 18.55 11.42 1.01
CA ILE A 60 17.48 10.92 1.86
C ILE A 60 16.25 11.82 1.67
N PRO A 61 15.30 11.44 0.78
CA PRO A 61 14.10 12.22 0.54
C PRO A 61 13.01 11.88 1.57
N PHE A 62 12.41 12.92 2.17
CA PHE A 62 11.19 12.82 2.94
C PHE A 62 9.99 12.97 1.99
N LYS A 63 9.31 11.86 1.74
CA LYS A 63 8.19 11.77 0.81
C LYS A 63 6.88 11.54 1.55
N ILE A 64 5.85 12.25 1.11
CA ILE A 64 4.47 12.03 1.54
C ILE A 64 3.64 11.49 0.38
N SER A 65 2.67 10.66 0.71
CA SER A 65 1.73 10.07 -0.25
C SER A 65 0.29 10.19 0.24
N TYR A 66 -0.64 10.50 -0.65
CA TYR A 66 -2.07 10.48 -0.42
C TYR A 66 -2.77 9.48 -1.34
N CYS A 67 -3.81 8.83 -0.83
CA CYS A 67 -4.73 8.03 -1.63
C CYS A 67 -6.17 8.25 -1.15
N SER A 68 -7.07 8.69 -2.03
CA SER A 68 -8.47 8.96 -1.66
C SER A 68 -9.26 7.72 -1.22
N LEU A 69 -8.79 6.51 -1.55
CA LEU A 69 -9.41 5.26 -1.12
C LEU A 69 -8.90 4.79 0.25
N LEU A 70 -7.66 5.11 0.61
CA LEU A 70 -7.08 4.71 1.88
C LEU A 70 -7.26 5.85 2.87
N LEU A 71 -8.18 5.70 3.82
CA LEU A 71 -8.66 6.79 4.67
C LEU A 71 -8.36 6.57 6.16
N LYS A 72 -7.32 5.79 6.48
CA LYS A 72 -6.86 5.63 7.86
C LYS A 72 -6.14 6.89 8.31
N GLU A 73 -6.24 7.17 9.61
CA GLU A 73 -5.57 8.30 10.25
C GLU A 73 -4.12 7.92 10.57
N GLY A 74 -3.17 8.72 10.10
CA GLY A 74 -1.75 8.60 10.42
C GLY A 74 -1.18 9.90 10.97
N PRO A 75 0.15 10.00 11.19
CA PRO A 75 0.79 11.20 11.73
C PRO A 75 0.61 12.47 10.89
N LEU A 76 0.33 12.30 9.59
CA LEU A 76 0.10 13.40 8.64
C LEU A 76 -1.40 13.65 8.37
N GLY A 77 -2.28 12.98 9.10
CA GLY A 77 -3.73 13.06 8.94
C GLY A 77 -4.33 11.98 8.04
N LYS A 78 -5.63 12.11 7.79
CA LYS A 78 -6.43 11.12 7.07
C LYS A 78 -5.97 10.87 5.64
N GLY A 79 -5.68 9.60 5.34
CA GLY A 79 -5.32 9.12 4.00
C GLY A 79 -3.97 9.57 3.48
N TRP A 80 -3.18 10.21 4.35
CA TRP A 80 -1.78 10.51 4.14
C TRP A 80 -0.89 9.45 4.78
N GLY A 81 0.31 9.32 4.25
CA GLY A 81 1.39 8.55 4.86
C GLY A 81 2.75 9.05 4.37
N HIS A 82 3.83 8.60 5.01
CA HIS A 82 5.20 8.92 4.61
C HIS A 82 6.12 7.70 4.58
N ASN A 83 7.25 7.82 3.89
CA ASN A 83 8.20 6.74 3.66
C ASN A 83 9.04 6.31 4.88
N PHE A 84 8.79 6.88 6.06
CA PHE A 84 9.50 6.58 7.32
C PHE A 84 8.62 5.96 8.39
N GLU A 85 7.43 5.46 8.02
CA GLU A 85 6.57 4.71 8.94
C GLU A 85 6.86 3.20 8.95
N LEU A 86 7.78 2.73 8.10
CA LEU A 86 8.05 1.31 7.87
C LEU A 86 8.47 0.60 9.16
N HIS A 87 7.71 -0.41 9.59
CA HIS A 87 8.06 -1.27 10.71
C HIS A 87 7.44 -2.67 10.57
N LEU A 88 7.91 -3.58 11.43
CA LEU A 88 7.36 -4.94 11.56
C LEU A 88 6.63 -5.07 12.89
N GLU A 89 5.46 -5.70 12.86
CA GLU A 89 4.78 -6.21 14.05
C GLU A 89 4.77 -7.74 13.99
N PHE A 90 5.03 -8.40 15.12
CA PHE A 90 5.05 -9.86 15.22
C PHE A 90 3.84 -10.34 16.02
N THR A 91 3.10 -11.32 15.48
CA THR A 91 1.96 -11.89 16.19
C THR A 91 2.42 -13.01 17.15
N PRO A 92 1.64 -13.34 18.21
CA PRO A 92 1.95 -14.48 19.08
C PRO A 92 2.01 -15.83 18.36
N LYS A 93 1.41 -15.93 17.15
CA LYS A 93 1.43 -17.13 16.31
C LYS A 93 2.69 -17.22 15.43
N GLY A 94 3.55 -16.20 15.48
CA GLY A 94 4.77 -16.10 14.68
C GLY A 94 4.56 -15.51 13.28
N ASP A 95 3.37 -15.00 12.97
CA ASP A 95 3.10 -14.26 11.73
C ASP A 95 3.77 -12.88 11.79
N VAL A 96 4.09 -12.33 10.62
CA VAL A 96 4.73 -11.03 10.47
C VAL A 96 3.80 -10.07 9.75
N LEU A 97 3.52 -8.93 10.37
CA LEU A 97 2.79 -7.84 9.74
C LEU A 97 3.80 -6.77 9.31
N LEU A 98 3.93 -6.60 8.00
CA LEU A 98 4.73 -5.55 7.40
C LEU A 98 3.89 -4.29 7.28
N CYS A 99 4.18 -3.31 8.14
CA CYS A 99 3.49 -2.02 8.17
C CYS A 99 4.29 -1.01 7.36
N TRP A 100 3.85 -0.68 6.15
CA TRP A 100 4.52 0.33 5.32
C TRP A 100 4.22 1.75 5.81
N ASN A 101 2.95 1.98 6.18
CA ASN A 101 2.43 3.18 6.82
C ASN A 101 1.05 2.89 7.43
N ALA A 102 0.39 3.89 8.01
CA ALA A 102 -0.95 3.76 8.56
C ALA A 102 -1.98 3.16 7.58
N ASN A 103 -1.83 3.42 6.29
CA ASN A 103 -2.76 3.09 5.22
C ASN A 103 -2.48 1.74 4.52
N ARG A 104 -1.28 1.16 4.69
CA ARG A 104 -0.81 0.01 3.90
C ARG A 104 -0.10 -1.02 4.78
N LYS A 105 -0.67 -2.23 4.86
CA LYS A 105 -0.10 -3.36 5.61
C LYS A 105 -0.18 -4.66 4.82
N ASN A 106 0.84 -5.52 4.93
CA ASN A 106 0.83 -6.87 4.37
C ASN A 106 1.07 -7.90 5.47
N LEU A 107 0.20 -8.91 5.55
CA LEU A 107 0.33 -10.01 6.50
C LEU A 107 1.07 -11.17 5.84
N PHE A 108 2.11 -11.66 6.51
CA PHE A 108 2.86 -12.84 6.14
C PHE A 108 2.61 -13.92 7.18
N VAL A 109 1.86 -14.95 6.77
CA VAL A 109 1.50 -16.09 7.62
C VAL A 109 2.69 -17.02 7.73
N ASN A 110 3.01 -17.42 8.96
CA ASN A 110 4.10 -18.36 9.23
C ASN A 110 3.68 -19.79 8.89
N LEU A 111 4.43 -20.45 8.02
CA LEU A 111 4.21 -21.84 7.61
C LEU A 111 5.16 -22.83 8.31
N GLY A 112 5.93 -22.36 9.29
CA GLY A 112 6.99 -23.10 9.98
C GLY A 112 8.35 -22.98 9.29
N VAL A 113 9.43 -23.26 10.05
CA VAL A 113 10.81 -23.34 9.54
C VAL A 113 11.24 -22.07 8.77
N GLY A 114 10.89 -20.89 9.28
CA GLY A 114 11.24 -19.60 8.66
C GLY A 114 10.59 -19.33 7.29
N LYS A 115 9.59 -20.12 6.90
CA LYS A 115 8.82 -19.93 5.66
C LYS A 115 7.57 -19.12 5.93
N TYR A 116 7.28 -18.19 5.02
CA TYR A 116 6.14 -17.29 5.10
C TYR A 116 5.35 -17.26 3.78
N SER A 117 4.04 -17.07 3.86
CA SER A 117 3.16 -16.82 2.70
C SER A 117 2.32 -15.56 2.90
N SER A 118 2.12 -14.78 1.84
CA SER A 118 1.26 -13.58 1.80
C SER A 118 -0.03 -13.83 1.03
#